data_AF-A0A7C0X1P5-F1
#
_entry.id   AF-A0A7C0X1P5-F1
#
_cell.length_a   1.000
_cell.length_b   1.000
_cell.length_c   1.000
_cell.angle_alpha   90.00
_cell.angle_beta   90.00
_cell.angle_gamma   90.00
#
_symmetry.space_group_name_H-M   'P 1'
#
loop_
_entity.id
_entity.type
_entity.pdbx_description
1 polymer ?
#
loop_
_entity_poly.entity_id
_entity_poly.type
_entity_poly.pdbx_seq_one_letter_code
_entity_poly.pdbx_strand_id
1 'polypeptide(L)'
;MAKAVVIYVRGLGQNTLKWALKRKFLPYLKSTINEGTIKRVKPFLPLDHWVNELSFLRGDNPGVFSYSGYTGWNWEEMRPENSGIERIERLFFRDIFSNRVYPIGDFKHRIFTIGFEQTFTPNSMGINSVSIPPVRFLNGYGEPVLFTTQEEVLEVNDTGKIVPIKVAGNRVKTVLEGMMGTKSHLLFEVRENNLIMLRTDGDEVEVRKGEVSRPIEILFKNRLLRRIRGYYQFYIRSITPHLIVSASPLSVQLESQFVKHTRPGGVFAKLERDAGPIILRNPYAILNSFISGWIDRRAMLRLLEWDIMGLSQILMRSTSWNSEDVIVVMFPHLDIAYHCMGGDGILWAVRELDWIIGWLNHIYGIRPFVVGDFSMSRVRKVVDLNRYFLSRGIINLKNIDRVPYSGIHNFWDDVDWDNTIAFSLGGGRVFVN
;
A
#
# COMPACT_ATOMS: atom_id res chain seq x y z
N MET A 1 30.62 14.75 1.01
CA MET A 1 30.12 14.28 2.33
C MET A 1 29.58 12.88 2.15
N ALA A 2 29.76 12.00 3.15
CA ALA A 2 29.16 10.67 3.14
C ALA A 2 27.64 10.81 3.31
N LYS A 3 26.88 10.23 2.39
CA LYS A 3 25.41 10.21 2.43
C LYS A 3 24.94 9.17 3.45
N ALA A 4 24.06 9.57 4.37
CA ALA A 4 23.40 8.62 5.26
C ALA A 4 22.17 8.03 4.57
N VAL A 5 21.94 6.73 4.76
CA VAL A 5 20.73 6.05 4.29
C VAL A 5 19.99 5.46 5.49
N VAL A 6 18.69 5.70 5.56
CA VAL A 6 17.80 5.17 6.58
C VAL A 6 16.72 4.34 5.90
N ILE A 7 16.60 3.07 6.29
CA ILE A 7 15.51 2.18 5.86
C ILE A 7 14.53 2.10 7.02
N TYR A 8 13.37 2.72 6.86
CA TYR A 8 12.25 2.59 7.77
C TYR A 8 11.45 1.36 7.39
N VAL A 9 11.37 0.36 8.27
CA VAL A 9 10.76 -0.95 8.00
C VAL A 9 9.50 -1.09 8.84
N ARG A 10 8.34 -0.97 8.19
CA ARG A 10 7.04 -1.15 8.85
C ARG A 10 6.86 -2.61 9.26
N GLY A 11 6.46 -2.84 10.51
CA GLY A 11 6.25 -4.18 11.07
C GLY A 11 7.53 -4.91 11.52
N LEU A 12 8.71 -4.27 11.45
CA LEU A 12 9.96 -4.85 11.95
C LEU A 12 10.08 -4.73 13.47
N GLY A 13 9.51 -5.71 14.14
CA GLY A 13 9.63 -5.88 15.57
C GLY A 13 10.93 -6.49 16.07
N GLN A 14 11.20 -6.34 17.37
CA GLN A 14 12.32 -7.00 18.04
C GLN A 14 12.29 -8.53 17.91
N ASN A 15 11.11 -9.13 18.00
CA ASN A 15 10.96 -10.57 17.91
C ASN A 15 11.25 -11.07 16.49
N THR A 16 10.76 -10.36 15.48
CA THR A 16 11.03 -10.63 14.06
C THR A 16 12.53 -10.50 13.76
N LEU A 17 13.15 -9.41 14.21
CA LEU A 17 14.59 -9.17 14.02
C LEU A 17 15.44 -10.26 14.71
N LYS A 18 15.17 -10.58 15.99
CA LYS A 18 15.87 -11.65 16.71
C LYS A 18 15.69 -13.01 16.04
N TRP A 19 14.47 -13.31 15.59
CA TRP A 19 14.14 -14.55 14.87
C TRP A 19 14.96 -14.68 13.58
N ALA A 20 15.02 -13.61 12.78
CA ALA A 20 15.72 -13.58 11.50
C ALA A 20 17.25 -13.65 11.67
N LEU A 21 17.80 -12.90 12.62
CA LEU A 21 19.24 -12.92 12.94
C LEU A 21 19.68 -14.30 13.46
N LYS A 22 18.91 -14.91 14.37
CA LYS A 22 19.20 -16.25 14.92
C LYS A 22 19.24 -17.31 13.83
N ARG A 23 18.37 -17.20 12.81
CA ARG A 23 18.29 -18.11 11.67
C ARG A 23 19.23 -17.74 10.51
N LYS A 24 20.06 -16.71 10.66
CA LYS A 24 21.00 -16.22 9.63
C LYS A 24 20.32 -15.79 8.33
N PHE A 25 19.09 -15.26 8.40
CA PHE A 25 18.38 -14.73 7.23
C PHE A 25 18.72 -13.28 6.90
N LEU A 26 19.49 -12.63 7.77
CA LEU A 26 19.91 -11.23 7.66
C LEU A 26 21.45 -11.11 7.73
N PRO A 27 22.23 -11.80 6.87
CA PRO A 27 23.69 -11.74 6.92
C PRO A 27 24.25 -10.32 6.75
N TYR A 28 23.69 -9.50 5.86
CA TYR A 28 24.20 -8.16 5.60
C TYR A 28 23.87 -7.20 6.74
N LEU A 29 22.62 -7.23 7.25
CA LEU A 29 22.28 -6.47 8.44
C LEU A 29 23.09 -6.93 9.66
N LYS A 30 23.39 -8.23 9.79
CA LYS A 30 24.26 -8.72 10.86
C LYS A 30 25.67 -8.13 10.76
N SER A 31 26.24 -8.03 9.56
CA SER A 31 27.52 -7.34 9.35
C SER A 31 27.42 -5.86 9.74
N THR A 32 26.36 -5.16 9.34
CA THR A 32 26.11 -3.77 9.74
C THR A 32 26.00 -3.63 11.27
N ILE A 33 25.36 -4.59 11.96
CA ILE A 33 25.25 -4.59 13.43
C ILE A 33 26.60 -4.82 14.10
N ASN A 34 27.44 -5.74 13.58
CA ASN A 34 28.74 -6.05 14.17
C ASN A 34 29.69 -4.84 14.21
N GLU A 35 29.52 -3.91 13.27
CA GLU A 35 30.32 -2.69 13.16
C GLU A 35 29.56 -1.44 13.64
N GLY A 36 28.34 -1.62 14.15
CA GLY A 36 27.44 -0.57 14.57
C GLY A 36 26.86 -0.85 15.96
N THR A 37 25.66 -0.32 16.19
CA THR A 37 24.93 -0.57 17.45
C THR A 37 23.48 -0.88 17.17
N ILE A 38 22.89 -1.72 18.01
CA ILE A 38 21.44 -1.92 18.07
C ILE A 38 20.91 -1.21 19.30
N LYS A 39 19.91 -0.34 19.12
CA LYS A 39 19.24 0.36 20.23
C LYS A 39 17.75 0.11 20.17
N ARG A 40 17.17 -0.16 21.35
CA ARG A 40 15.72 -0.16 21.54
C ARG A 40 15.26 1.27 21.76
N VAL A 41 14.37 1.73 20.91
CA VAL A 41 13.65 3.00 21.10
C VAL A 41 12.23 2.72 21.59
N LYS A 42 11.66 3.66 22.35
CA LYS A 42 10.24 3.62 22.70
C LYS A 42 9.45 4.15 21.50
N PRO A 43 8.40 3.46 21.05
CA PRO A 43 7.55 3.96 19.98
C PRO A 43 6.72 5.16 20.47
N PHE A 44 6.18 5.92 19.53
CA PHE A 44 5.21 6.97 19.84
C PHE A 44 3.86 6.34 20.20
N LEU A 45 3.11 7.01 21.08
CA LEU A 45 1.79 6.60 21.49
C LEU A 45 0.73 7.56 20.92
N PRO A 46 -0.41 7.06 20.44
CA PRO A 46 -0.78 5.64 20.39
C PRO A 46 0.03 4.85 19.35
N LEU A 47 0.07 3.52 19.52
CA LEU A 47 0.76 2.59 18.62
C LEU A 47 -0.02 2.49 17.30
N ASP A 48 0.13 3.52 16.49
CA ASP A 48 -0.48 3.65 15.18
C ASP A 48 0.61 3.95 14.15
N HIS A 49 0.50 3.38 12.96
CA HIS A 49 1.56 3.49 11.96
C HIS A 49 1.66 4.91 11.37
N TRP A 50 0.54 5.63 11.19
CA TRP A 50 0.57 7.03 10.73
C TRP A 50 1.18 7.94 11.79
N VAL A 51 0.83 7.71 13.06
CA VAL A 51 1.41 8.45 14.20
C VAL A 51 2.93 8.25 14.26
N ASN A 52 3.41 7.01 14.16
CA ASN A 52 4.84 6.71 14.24
C ASN A 52 5.62 7.25 13.04
N GLU A 53 5.08 7.17 11.83
CA GLU A 53 5.74 7.66 10.61
C GLU A 53 5.85 9.18 10.56
N LEU A 54 4.77 9.88 10.89
CA LEU A 54 4.78 11.33 10.96
C LEU A 54 5.75 11.82 12.05
N SER A 55 5.71 11.19 13.23
CA SER A 55 6.64 11.52 14.32
C SER A 55 8.09 11.25 13.93
N PHE A 56 8.37 10.14 13.24
CA PHE A 56 9.70 9.80 12.75
C PHE A 56 10.23 10.80 11.73
N LEU A 57 9.40 11.18 10.74
CA LEU A 57 9.79 12.13 9.69
C LEU A 57 9.97 13.54 10.22
N ARG A 58 9.12 13.96 11.17
CA ARG A 58 9.16 15.30 11.76
C ARG A 58 10.19 15.43 12.88
N GLY A 59 10.54 14.33 13.53
CA GLY A 59 11.29 14.36 14.80
C GLY A 59 10.49 14.94 15.97
N ASP A 60 9.16 15.05 15.82
CA ASP A 60 8.25 15.67 16.79
C ASP A 60 7.38 14.62 17.49
N ASN A 61 6.84 14.98 18.67
CA ASN A 61 5.81 14.18 19.34
C ASN A 61 4.44 14.36 18.66
N PRO A 62 3.57 13.33 18.62
CA PRO A 62 2.19 13.42 18.11
C PRO A 62 1.37 14.60 18.60
N GLY A 63 1.57 15.03 19.85
CA GLY A 63 0.90 16.19 20.44
C GLY A 63 1.19 17.50 19.72
N VAL A 64 2.31 17.62 19.01
CA VAL A 64 2.71 18.84 18.28
C VAL A 64 1.88 19.04 17.01
N PHE A 65 1.50 17.96 16.33
CA PHE A 65 0.75 18.01 15.07
C PHE A 65 -0.70 17.53 15.22
N SER A 66 -1.19 17.42 16.46
CA SER A 66 -2.58 17.14 16.83
C SER A 66 -3.19 15.94 16.11
N TYR A 67 -2.38 14.93 15.80
CA TYR A 67 -2.82 13.69 15.19
C TYR A 67 -2.51 12.51 16.13
N SER A 68 -3.56 11.81 16.55
CA SER A 68 -3.50 10.73 17.53
C SER A 68 -4.08 9.41 17.01
N GLY A 69 -4.19 9.21 15.69
CA GLY A 69 -4.65 7.96 15.08
C GLY A 69 -5.90 8.10 14.20
N TYR A 70 -6.51 6.97 13.85
CA TYR A 70 -7.66 6.91 12.92
C TYR A 70 -9.00 7.29 13.53
N THR A 71 -9.22 6.97 14.80
CA THR A 71 -10.47 7.18 15.50
C THR A 71 -10.28 8.14 16.67
N GLY A 72 -11.16 9.14 16.71
CA GLY A 72 -11.28 10.15 17.74
C GLY A 72 -12.59 9.97 18.46
N TRP A 73 -12.76 10.74 19.52
CA TRP A 73 -14.00 10.75 20.26
C TRP A 73 -14.54 12.16 20.25
N ASN A 74 -15.69 12.34 19.62
CA ASN A 74 -16.43 13.58 19.75
C ASN A 74 -17.13 13.53 21.11
N TRP A 75 -16.59 14.28 22.06
CA TRP A 75 -17.13 14.32 23.43
C TRP A 75 -18.48 15.06 23.52
N GLU A 76 -18.79 15.94 22.57
CA GLU A 76 -20.07 16.67 22.55
C GLU A 76 -21.20 15.78 22.03
N GLU A 77 -20.92 14.99 20.99
CA GLU A 77 -21.89 14.09 20.36
C GLU A 77 -21.83 12.66 20.94
N MET A 78 -20.92 12.41 21.89
CA MET A 78 -20.67 11.11 22.53
C MET A 78 -20.55 9.96 21.52
N ARG A 79 -19.94 10.22 20.37
CA ARG A 79 -19.77 9.24 19.29
C ARG A 79 -18.32 9.15 18.83
N PRO A 80 -17.87 7.98 18.33
CA PRO A 80 -16.64 7.91 17.57
C PRO A 80 -16.71 8.89 16.40
N GLU A 81 -15.70 9.73 16.27
CA GLU A 81 -15.46 10.50 15.05
C GLU A 81 -14.20 9.96 14.39
N ASN A 82 -14.05 10.13 13.08
CA ASN A 82 -12.74 9.88 12.48
C ASN A 82 -11.78 10.96 13.01
N SER A 83 -10.86 10.64 13.93
CA SER A 83 -10.04 11.62 14.65
C SER A 83 -9.26 12.46 13.67
N GLY A 84 -9.68 13.70 13.47
CA GLY A 84 -8.98 14.66 12.65
C GLY A 84 -8.81 14.25 11.18
N ILE A 85 -9.24 13.07 10.73
CA ILE A 85 -9.09 12.59 9.35
C ILE A 85 -9.78 13.56 8.42
N GLU A 86 -11.00 14.04 8.69
CA GLU A 86 -11.65 15.03 7.80
C GLU A 86 -10.91 16.38 7.77
N ARG A 87 -10.30 16.80 8.88
CA ARG A 87 -9.58 18.09 8.99
C ARG A 87 -8.22 18.01 8.29
N ILE A 88 -7.54 16.88 8.44
CA ILE A 88 -6.34 16.44 7.74
C ILE A 88 -6.66 16.28 6.26
N GLU A 89 -7.66 15.50 5.88
CA GLU A 89 -8.13 15.28 4.51
C GLU A 89 -8.47 16.59 3.82
N ARG A 90 -9.18 17.54 4.45
CA ARG A 90 -9.43 18.88 3.85
C ARG A 90 -8.15 19.70 3.65
N LEU A 91 -7.17 19.60 4.55
CA LEU A 91 -5.85 20.22 4.38
C LEU A 91 -5.07 19.54 3.24
N PHE A 92 -4.97 18.20 3.25
CA PHE A 92 -4.27 17.38 2.26
C PHE A 92 -4.90 17.42 0.86
N PHE A 93 -6.23 17.45 0.74
CA PHE A 93 -6.90 17.57 -0.57
C PHE A 93 -6.62 18.91 -1.20
N ARG A 94 -6.54 19.99 -0.41
CA ARG A 94 -6.05 21.29 -0.91
C ARG A 94 -4.59 21.16 -1.33
N ASP A 95 -3.75 20.50 -0.54
CA ASP A 95 -2.28 20.52 -0.68
C ASP A 95 -1.69 19.54 -1.70
N ILE A 96 -2.39 18.45 -2.04
CA ILE A 96 -2.06 17.57 -3.18
C ILE A 96 -2.05 18.37 -4.49
N PHE A 97 -2.94 19.36 -4.60
CA PHE A 97 -3.09 20.26 -5.74
C PHE A 97 -2.52 21.67 -5.49
N SER A 98 -2.11 22.04 -4.27
CA SER A 98 -1.60 23.38 -3.92
C SER A 98 -0.08 23.48 -3.97
N ASN A 99 0.42 24.72 -3.97
CA ASN A 99 1.83 25.06 -3.75
C ASN A 99 2.16 25.33 -2.27
N ARG A 100 1.21 25.17 -1.33
CA ARG A 100 1.45 25.51 0.08
C ARG A 100 2.42 24.52 0.70
N VAL A 101 3.41 25.08 1.38
CA VAL A 101 4.40 24.38 2.19
C VAL A 101 4.17 24.85 3.61
N TYR A 102 3.90 23.94 4.52
CA TYR A 102 3.94 24.21 5.95
C TYR A 102 5.41 24.19 6.37
N PRO A 103 5.90 25.28 6.97
CA PRO A 103 7.24 25.29 7.52
C PRO A 103 7.31 24.23 8.63
N ILE A 104 8.22 23.29 8.48
CA ILE A 104 8.75 22.53 9.61
C ILE A 104 10.00 23.27 10.08
N GLY A 105 10.28 23.21 11.39
CA GLY A 105 11.50 23.76 11.96
C GLY A 105 12.74 23.32 11.17
N ASP A 106 13.80 24.11 11.27
CA ASP A 106 15.01 23.92 10.49
C ASP A 106 15.60 22.52 10.70
N PHE A 107 15.44 21.63 9.71
CA PHE A 107 16.20 20.40 9.68
C PHE A 107 17.67 20.77 9.51
N LYS A 108 18.49 20.36 10.48
CA LYS A 108 19.95 20.54 10.42
C LYS A 108 20.59 19.88 9.19
N HIS A 109 19.91 18.89 8.60
CA HIS A 109 20.35 18.12 7.44
C HIS A 109 19.27 18.11 6.37
N ARG A 110 19.65 18.15 5.10
CA ARG A 110 18.68 18.03 4.01
C ARG A 110 18.33 16.56 3.77
N ILE A 111 17.04 16.28 3.66
CA ILE A 111 16.48 14.94 3.62
C ILE A 111 15.82 14.68 2.26
N PHE A 112 15.97 13.46 1.75
CA PHE A 112 15.21 12.94 0.62
C PHE A 112 14.42 11.69 1.01
N THR A 113 13.11 11.68 0.83
CA THR A 113 12.26 10.54 1.23
C THR A 113 11.73 9.75 0.04
N ILE A 114 11.66 8.42 0.16
CA ILE A 114 11.21 7.50 -0.89
C ILE A 114 10.12 6.56 -0.33
N GLY A 115 8.99 6.44 -1.03
CA GLY A 115 7.99 5.39 -0.80
C GLY A 115 6.98 5.66 0.33
N PHE A 116 7.00 6.84 0.96
CA PHE A 116 5.96 7.26 1.91
C PHE A 116 4.69 7.66 1.16
N GLU A 117 3.50 7.44 1.74
CA GLU A 117 2.25 7.86 1.09
C GLU A 117 2.12 9.37 1.02
N GLN A 118 1.55 9.88 -0.08
CA GLN A 118 1.49 11.31 -0.35
C GLN A 118 0.82 12.12 0.77
N THR A 119 -0.20 11.52 1.39
CA THR A 119 -0.90 12.01 2.59
C THR A 119 0.00 12.23 3.78
N PHE A 120 1.06 11.43 3.92
CA PHE A 120 2.08 11.58 4.94
C PHE A 120 3.32 12.28 4.39
N THR A 121 3.31 12.61 3.10
CA THR A 121 4.57 12.97 2.49
C THR A 121 5.03 14.36 2.84
N PRO A 122 6.35 14.48 3.01
CA PRO A 122 7.01 15.74 3.27
C PRO A 122 6.92 16.81 2.17
N ASN A 123 6.16 16.61 1.09
CA ASN A 123 5.94 17.64 0.07
C ASN A 123 5.17 18.84 0.63
N SER A 124 4.18 18.60 1.50
CA SER A 124 3.52 19.64 2.30
C SER A 124 4.45 20.21 3.37
N MET A 125 5.57 19.54 3.66
CA MET A 125 6.51 19.87 4.74
C MET A 125 7.84 20.51 4.26
N GLY A 126 8.04 20.66 2.95
CA GLY A 126 9.23 21.32 2.41
C GLY A 126 10.37 20.40 1.95
N ILE A 127 10.27 19.09 2.20
CA ILE A 127 11.34 18.12 2.00
C ILE A 127 11.24 17.48 0.60
N ASN A 128 12.38 17.19 -0.01
CA ASN A 128 12.44 16.54 -1.31
C ASN A 128 12.03 15.07 -1.22
N SER A 129 11.24 14.58 -2.17
CA SER A 129 10.66 13.24 -2.06
C SER A 129 10.27 12.59 -3.39
N VAL A 130 10.11 11.26 -3.33
CA VAL A 130 9.33 10.43 -4.27
C VAL A 130 8.31 9.64 -3.45
N SER A 131 7.05 10.03 -3.55
CA SER A 131 5.91 9.56 -2.76
C SER A 131 5.10 8.50 -3.50
N ILE A 132 4.47 7.58 -2.77
CA ILE A 132 3.42 6.70 -3.32
C ILE A 132 2.05 7.37 -3.19
N PRO A 133 1.10 7.12 -4.10
CA PRO A 133 -0.28 7.60 -3.93
C PRO A 133 -0.92 6.96 -2.69
N PRO A 134 -1.79 7.67 -1.95
CA PRO A 134 -2.46 7.13 -0.75
C PRO A 134 -3.62 6.19 -1.12
N VAL A 135 -3.96 5.20 -0.27
CA VAL A 135 -5.01 4.19 -0.56
C VAL A 135 -6.42 4.78 -0.61
N ARG A 136 -6.83 5.57 0.40
CA ARG A 136 -8.19 6.10 0.54
C ARG A 136 -8.54 7.24 -0.43
N PHE A 137 -7.54 7.95 -0.95
CA PHE A 137 -7.79 9.01 -1.95
C PHE A 137 -7.79 8.45 -3.38
N LEU A 138 -7.74 7.12 -3.53
CA LEU A 138 -7.93 6.48 -4.82
C LEU A 138 -9.38 6.51 -5.30
N ASN A 139 -10.33 7.21 -4.64
CA ASN A 139 -11.68 7.57 -5.13
C ASN A 139 -11.69 7.95 -6.64
N GLY A 140 -11.58 6.98 -7.55
CA GLY A 140 -11.33 7.15 -8.98
C GLY A 140 -9.89 7.41 -9.48
N TYR A 141 -8.81 7.18 -8.70
CA TYR A 141 -7.43 7.53 -9.07
C TYR A 141 -6.46 6.33 -9.11
N GLY A 142 -6.75 5.32 -9.92
CA GLY A 142 -5.80 4.23 -10.13
C GLY A 142 -5.92 3.07 -9.13
N GLU A 143 -7.14 2.83 -8.67
CA GLU A 143 -7.50 1.63 -7.90
C GLU A 143 -7.24 0.33 -8.67
N PRO A 144 -7.09 -0.80 -7.96
CA PRO A 144 -7.19 -2.10 -8.61
C PRO A 144 -8.58 -2.25 -9.24
N VAL A 145 -8.62 -2.93 -10.38
CA VAL A 145 -9.87 -3.13 -11.15
C VAL A 145 -10.08 -4.61 -11.41
N LEU A 146 -11.26 -5.12 -11.09
CA LEU A 146 -11.67 -6.48 -11.46
C LEU A 146 -12.63 -6.44 -12.63
N PHE A 147 -12.22 -7.00 -13.76
CA PHE A 147 -13.09 -7.25 -14.91
C PHE A 147 -13.67 -8.65 -14.80
N THR A 148 -15.00 -8.78 -14.82
CA THR A 148 -15.65 -10.08 -14.67
C THR A 148 -16.90 -10.24 -15.54
N THR A 149 -17.15 -11.45 -16.04
CA THR A 149 -18.43 -11.86 -16.63
C THR A 149 -19.40 -12.48 -15.60
N GLN A 150 -18.96 -12.65 -14.36
CA GLN A 150 -19.80 -13.19 -13.29
C GLN A 150 -20.77 -12.10 -12.81
N GLU A 151 -22.07 -12.42 -12.80
CA GLU A 151 -23.13 -11.46 -12.43
C GLU A 151 -23.39 -11.41 -10.92
N GLU A 152 -22.97 -12.43 -10.17
CA GLU A 152 -23.07 -12.46 -8.71
C GLU A 152 -22.27 -11.30 -8.10
N VAL A 153 -22.83 -10.68 -7.05
CA VAL A 153 -22.22 -9.56 -6.34
C VAL A 153 -20.94 -10.05 -5.68
N LEU A 154 -19.81 -9.85 -6.35
CA LEU A 154 -18.51 -9.87 -5.68
C LEU A 154 -18.50 -8.66 -4.75
N GLU A 155 -18.38 -8.89 -3.44
CA GLU A 155 -18.35 -7.81 -2.46
C GLU A 155 -17.25 -6.80 -2.83
N VAL A 156 -17.65 -5.54 -2.93
CA VAL A 156 -16.74 -4.40 -3.11
C VAL A 156 -16.17 -4.12 -1.72
N ASN A 157 -14.88 -4.39 -1.53
CA ASN A 157 -14.16 -3.73 -0.44
C ASN A 157 -14.06 -2.24 -0.76
N ASP A 158 -13.95 -1.38 0.25
CA ASP A 158 -13.86 0.10 0.14
C ASP A 158 -12.74 0.63 -0.79
N THR A 159 -11.93 -0.25 -1.40
CA THR A 159 -10.81 0.10 -2.28
C THR A 159 -10.79 -0.82 -3.50
N GLY A 160 -11.23 -0.34 -4.67
CA GLY A 160 -11.24 -1.13 -5.89
C GLY A 160 -12.53 -0.99 -6.70
N LYS A 161 -12.43 -1.25 -8.01
CA LYS A 161 -13.57 -1.19 -8.91
C LYS A 161 -13.86 -2.53 -9.57
N ILE A 162 -15.11 -2.97 -9.50
CA ILE A 162 -15.59 -4.11 -10.29
C ILE A 162 -16.23 -3.58 -11.58
N VAL A 163 -15.80 -4.12 -12.72
CA VAL A 163 -16.28 -3.77 -14.05
C VAL A 163 -16.90 -5.02 -14.69
N PRO A 164 -18.23 -5.11 -14.76
CA PRO A 164 -18.86 -6.20 -15.50
C PRO A 164 -18.52 -6.06 -16.99
N ILE A 165 -18.15 -7.18 -17.60
CA ILE A 165 -17.77 -7.26 -19.01
C ILE A 165 -18.61 -8.32 -19.74
N LYS A 166 -18.79 -8.12 -21.04
CA LYS A 166 -19.44 -9.08 -21.93
C LYS A 166 -18.44 -9.56 -22.97
N VAL A 167 -18.43 -10.87 -23.20
CA VAL A 167 -17.61 -11.50 -24.23
C VAL A 167 -18.43 -11.57 -25.53
N ALA A 168 -17.92 -10.97 -26.60
CA ALA A 168 -18.48 -11.05 -27.94
C ALA A 168 -17.55 -11.89 -28.82
N GLY A 169 -17.93 -13.15 -29.09
CA GLY A 169 -17.04 -14.12 -29.73
C GLY A 169 -15.87 -14.46 -28.81
N ASN A 170 -14.65 -14.05 -29.18
CA ASN A 170 -13.45 -14.20 -28.37
C ASN A 170 -12.89 -12.85 -27.86
N ARG A 171 -13.67 -11.77 -27.96
CA ARG A 171 -13.21 -10.41 -27.64
C ARG A 171 -14.07 -9.75 -26.58
N VAL A 172 -13.42 -8.95 -25.74
CA VAL A 172 -14.07 -8.05 -24.78
C VAL A 172 -13.54 -6.64 -25.03
N LYS A 173 -14.45 -5.72 -25.33
CA LYS A 173 -14.14 -4.29 -25.40
C LYS A 173 -14.60 -3.64 -24.11
N THR A 174 -13.69 -3.00 -23.40
CA THR A 174 -13.98 -2.30 -22.16
C THR A 174 -13.14 -1.02 -22.05
N VAL A 175 -13.26 -0.32 -20.93
CA VAL A 175 -12.48 0.86 -20.61
C VAL A 175 -11.82 0.70 -19.25
N LEU A 176 -10.59 1.18 -19.16
CA LEU A 176 -9.91 1.36 -17.89
C LEU A 176 -10.05 2.82 -17.48
N GLU A 177 -10.55 3.05 -16.27
CA GLU A 177 -10.65 4.37 -15.68
C GLU A 177 -9.36 4.72 -14.95
N GLY A 178 -8.84 5.91 -15.24
CA GLY A 178 -7.71 6.50 -14.57
C GLY A 178 -8.13 7.74 -13.79
N MET A 179 -7.12 8.50 -13.38
CA MET A 179 -7.26 9.71 -12.57
C MET A 179 -8.26 10.73 -13.17
N MET A 180 -9.00 11.43 -12.31
CA MET A 180 -9.97 12.48 -12.69
C MET A 180 -11.03 12.01 -13.72
N GLY A 181 -11.41 10.73 -13.69
CA GLY A 181 -12.39 10.17 -14.63
C GLY A 181 -11.89 10.07 -16.08
N THR A 182 -10.57 10.14 -16.29
CA THR A 182 -9.97 9.84 -17.59
C THR A 182 -10.17 8.36 -17.94
N LYS A 183 -10.27 8.06 -19.24
CA LYS A 183 -10.53 6.70 -19.73
C LYS A 183 -9.51 6.32 -20.80
N SER A 184 -9.11 5.06 -20.79
CA SER A 184 -8.35 4.44 -21.88
C SER A 184 -9.12 3.22 -22.38
N HIS A 185 -9.12 3.01 -23.69
CA HIS A 185 -9.68 1.79 -24.27
C HIS A 185 -8.83 0.59 -23.89
N LEU A 186 -9.52 -0.54 -23.67
CA LEU A 186 -8.91 -1.81 -23.34
C LEU A 186 -9.63 -2.92 -24.10
N LEU A 187 -8.85 -3.72 -24.82
CA LEU A 187 -9.34 -4.89 -25.55
C LEU A 187 -8.71 -6.15 -24.96
N PHE A 188 -9.55 -7.10 -24.56
CA PHE A 188 -9.13 -8.47 -24.30
C PHE A 188 -9.47 -9.33 -25.51
N GLU A 189 -8.51 -10.11 -25.99
CA GLU A 189 -8.72 -11.13 -27.01
C GLU A 189 -8.30 -12.48 -26.45
N VAL A 190 -9.29 -13.34 -26.18
CA VAL A 190 -9.08 -14.72 -25.73
C VAL A 190 -8.54 -15.51 -26.92
N ARG A 191 -7.30 -15.99 -26.79
CA ARG A 191 -6.61 -16.77 -27.83
C ARG A 191 -6.75 -18.27 -27.58
N GLU A 192 -6.52 -18.68 -26.33
CA GLU A 192 -6.58 -20.06 -25.86
C GLU A 192 -7.27 -20.12 -24.49
N ASN A 193 -7.56 -21.33 -23.99
CA ASN A 193 -8.19 -21.54 -22.68
C ASN A 193 -7.33 -21.07 -21.48
N ASN A 194 -6.10 -20.63 -21.71
CA ASN A 194 -5.18 -20.11 -20.70
C ASN A 194 -4.47 -18.81 -21.11
N LEU A 195 -4.81 -18.20 -22.25
CA LEU A 195 -4.05 -17.08 -22.83
C LEU A 195 -4.97 -15.97 -23.33
N ILE A 196 -4.72 -14.76 -22.86
CA ILE A 196 -5.39 -13.54 -23.34
C ILE A 196 -4.34 -12.56 -23.85
N MET A 197 -4.61 -12.01 -25.02
CA MET A 197 -3.90 -10.83 -25.53
C MET A 197 -4.64 -9.59 -25.04
N LEU A 198 -3.95 -8.73 -24.30
CA LEU A 198 -4.45 -7.43 -23.86
C LEU A 198 -3.87 -6.32 -24.74
N ARG A 199 -4.73 -5.41 -25.20
CA ARG A 199 -4.32 -4.26 -26.02
C ARG A 199 -4.86 -2.96 -25.46
N THR A 200 -4.01 -1.95 -25.45
CA THR A 200 -4.30 -0.56 -25.06
C THR A 200 -4.02 0.35 -26.25
N ASP A 201 -4.25 1.65 -26.11
CA ASP A 201 -3.95 2.63 -27.17
C ASP A 201 -2.46 2.70 -27.54
N GLY A 202 -1.55 2.21 -26.69
CA GLY A 202 -0.10 2.38 -26.87
C GLY A 202 0.74 1.12 -26.69
N ASP A 203 0.17 0.00 -26.25
CA ASP A 203 0.92 -1.21 -25.92
C ASP A 203 0.05 -2.48 -25.99
N GLU A 204 0.68 -3.64 -26.12
CA GLU A 204 0.03 -4.95 -26.07
C GLU A 204 0.82 -5.98 -25.28
N VAL A 205 0.13 -6.85 -24.55
CA VAL A 205 0.76 -7.87 -23.72
C VAL A 205 -0.02 -9.18 -23.71
N GLU A 206 0.72 -10.27 -23.84
CA GLU A 206 0.21 -11.62 -23.61
C GLU A 206 0.22 -11.95 -22.12
N VAL A 207 -0.90 -12.46 -21.61
CA VAL A 207 -1.03 -12.84 -20.21
C VAL A 207 -1.58 -14.25 -20.14
N ARG A 208 -0.86 -15.11 -19.42
CA ARG A 208 -1.27 -16.48 -19.14
C ARG A 208 -2.06 -16.53 -17.84
N LYS A 209 -3.03 -17.44 -17.79
CA LYS A 209 -3.79 -17.76 -16.57
C LYS A 209 -2.82 -18.13 -15.44
N GLY A 210 -2.98 -17.52 -14.28
CA GLY A 210 -2.12 -17.74 -13.12
C GLY A 210 -0.80 -16.95 -13.14
N GLU A 211 -0.58 -16.09 -14.15
CA GLU A 211 0.62 -15.26 -14.27
C GLU A 211 0.26 -13.77 -14.26
N VAL A 212 1.18 -12.97 -13.72
CA VAL A 212 1.10 -11.50 -13.76
C VAL A 212 1.85 -11.02 -15.00
N SER A 213 1.20 -10.17 -15.79
CA SER A 213 1.80 -9.57 -16.97
C SER A 213 3.05 -8.76 -16.65
N ARG A 214 3.89 -8.50 -17.66
CA ARG A 214 4.79 -7.34 -17.59
C ARG A 214 3.97 -6.05 -17.41
N PRO A 215 4.55 -4.97 -16.86
CA PRO A 215 3.92 -3.67 -16.90
C PRO A 215 3.51 -3.32 -18.33
N ILE A 216 2.24 -2.95 -18.50
CA ILE A 216 1.69 -2.45 -19.77
C ILE A 216 1.38 -0.97 -19.61
N GLU A 217 1.79 -0.20 -20.60
CA GLU A 217 1.57 1.24 -20.60
C GLU A 217 0.11 1.59 -20.93
N ILE A 218 -0.46 2.48 -20.12
CA ILE A 218 -1.77 3.08 -20.34
C ILE A 218 -1.61 4.59 -20.52
N LEU A 219 -2.19 5.10 -21.60
CA LEU A 219 -2.26 6.52 -21.91
C LEU A 219 -3.67 7.04 -21.67
N PHE A 220 -3.84 7.80 -20.60
CA PHE A 220 -5.09 8.46 -20.28
C PHE A 220 -5.15 9.83 -20.95
N LYS A 221 -6.16 10.06 -21.79
CA LYS A 221 -6.40 11.34 -22.47
C LYS A 221 -7.44 12.13 -21.69
N ASN A 222 -7.14 13.39 -21.34
CA ASN A 222 -8.14 14.31 -20.80
C ASN A 222 -8.68 15.27 -21.87
N ARG A 223 -9.78 15.98 -21.57
CA ARG A 223 -10.41 16.96 -22.48
C ARG A 223 -9.54 18.17 -22.82
N LEU A 224 -8.44 18.40 -22.10
CA LEU A 224 -7.50 19.52 -22.28
C LEU A 224 -6.22 19.10 -23.05
N LEU A 225 -6.26 18.01 -23.82
CA LEU A 225 -5.12 17.46 -24.60
C LEU A 225 -3.90 17.04 -23.77
N ARG A 226 -4.03 16.91 -22.44
CA ARG A 226 -2.96 16.42 -21.58
C ARG A 226 -3.03 14.90 -21.48
N ARG A 227 -1.87 14.24 -21.53
CA ARG A 227 -1.72 12.79 -21.44
C ARG A 227 -1.15 12.44 -20.07
N ILE A 228 -1.81 11.54 -19.35
CA ILE A 228 -1.28 10.93 -18.13
C ILE A 228 -0.85 9.53 -18.51
N ARG A 229 0.43 9.24 -18.27
CA ARG A 229 1.00 7.91 -18.47
C ARG A 229 0.95 7.15 -17.15
N GLY A 230 0.70 5.86 -17.21
CA GLY A 230 0.80 4.99 -16.06
C GLY A 230 0.91 3.54 -16.49
N TYR A 231 1.33 2.68 -15.55
CA TYR A 231 1.45 1.26 -15.81
C TYR A 231 0.47 0.47 -14.97
N TYR A 232 -0.19 -0.48 -15.63
CA TYR A 232 -0.94 -1.54 -15.00
C TYR A 232 -0.21 -2.86 -15.21
N GLN A 233 -0.50 -3.82 -14.34
CA GLN A 233 -0.21 -5.22 -14.58
C GLN A 233 -1.51 -6.01 -14.48
N PHE A 234 -1.67 -7.01 -15.33
CA PHE A 234 -2.89 -7.80 -15.41
C PHE A 234 -2.63 -9.23 -14.93
N TYR A 235 -3.61 -9.79 -14.26
CA TYR A 235 -3.61 -11.15 -13.74
C TYR A 235 -4.92 -11.84 -14.16
N ILE A 236 -4.81 -13.02 -14.78
CA ILE A 236 -5.98 -13.79 -15.20
C ILE A 236 -6.21 -14.91 -14.19
N ARG A 237 -7.30 -14.79 -13.44
CA ARG A 237 -7.72 -15.82 -12.47
C ARG A 237 -8.50 -16.93 -13.15
N SER A 238 -9.38 -16.58 -14.08
CA SER A 238 -10.25 -17.51 -14.79
C SER A 238 -10.57 -17.02 -16.20
N ILE A 239 -10.81 -17.95 -17.12
CA ILE A 239 -11.28 -17.70 -18.49
C ILE A 239 -12.66 -18.35 -18.69
N THR A 240 -12.81 -19.60 -18.24
CA THR A 240 -14.06 -20.39 -18.31
C THR A 240 -14.36 -20.99 -16.94
N PRO A 241 -15.63 -21.04 -16.47
CA PRO A 241 -16.85 -20.58 -17.14
C PRO A 241 -17.03 -19.05 -17.15
N HIS A 242 -16.38 -18.35 -16.24
CA HIS A 242 -16.36 -16.90 -16.20
C HIS A 242 -14.96 -16.35 -16.45
N LEU A 243 -14.89 -15.30 -17.25
CA LEU A 243 -13.67 -14.53 -17.46
C LEU A 243 -13.49 -13.59 -16.27
N ILE A 244 -12.39 -13.77 -15.54
CA ILE A 244 -12.04 -12.98 -14.35
C ILE A 244 -10.60 -12.48 -14.52
N VAL A 245 -10.46 -11.18 -14.72
CA VAL A 245 -9.18 -10.51 -14.98
C VAL A 245 -9.02 -9.35 -14.01
N SER A 246 -7.92 -9.36 -13.26
CA SER A 246 -7.58 -8.32 -12.29
C SER A 246 -6.52 -7.41 -12.87
N ALA A 247 -6.73 -6.12 -12.83
CA ALA A 247 -5.72 -5.10 -13.06
C ALA A 247 -5.18 -4.62 -11.71
N SER A 248 -3.85 -4.54 -11.60
CA SER A 248 -3.18 -4.02 -10.41
C SER A 248 -3.61 -2.58 -10.11
N PRO A 249 -3.31 -2.05 -8.92
CA PRO A 249 -3.31 -0.60 -8.73
C PRO A 249 -2.41 0.08 -9.78
N LEU A 250 -2.77 1.30 -10.17
CA LEU A 250 -2.02 2.07 -11.16
C LEU A 250 -0.67 2.51 -10.58
N SER A 251 0.41 2.15 -11.26
CA SER A 251 1.70 2.80 -11.05
C SER A 251 1.73 4.06 -11.90
N VAL A 252 1.34 5.20 -11.33
CA VAL A 252 1.21 6.42 -12.12
C VAL A 252 2.59 7.01 -12.45
N GLN A 253 2.80 7.34 -13.73
CA GLN A 253 3.95 8.12 -14.19
C GLN A 253 3.56 9.58 -14.28
N LEU A 254 3.64 10.28 -13.16
CA LEU A 254 3.14 11.65 -13.07
C LEU A 254 4.22 12.65 -13.42
N GLU A 255 4.37 12.89 -14.73
CA GLU A 255 4.79 14.21 -15.24
C GLU A 255 3.60 15.22 -15.25
N SER A 256 2.41 14.80 -14.85
CA SER A 256 1.25 15.69 -14.85
C SER A 256 1.31 16.66 -13.67
N GLN A 257 1.30 17.96 -13.96
CA GLN A 257 1.32 19.10 -13.03
C GLN A 257 0.24 19.09 -11.94
N PHE A 258 -0.67 18.11 -11.95
CA PHE A 258 -1.87 18.09 -11.12
C PHE A 258 -1.67 17.34 -9.81
N VAL A 259 -0.78 16.35 -9.74
CA VAL A 259 -0.55 15.59 -8.52
C VAL A 259 0.93 15.48 -8.23
N LYS A 260 1.37 16.19 -7.19
CA LYS A 260 2.79 16.30 -6.82
C LYS A 260 3.21 15.14 -5.92
N HIS A 261 3.51 14.01 -6.53
CA HIS A 261 4.16 12.89 -5.83
C HIS A 261 5.66 13.06 -5.70
N THR A 262 6.26 14.06 -6.35
CA THR A 262 7.70 14.30 -6.25
C THR A 262 8.03 15.75 -5.95
N ARG A 263 9.13 15.94 -5.22
CA ARG A 263 9.74 17.24 -4.98
C ARG A 263 11.27 17.14 -5.04
N PRO A 264 11.97 18.03 -5.77
CA PRO A 264 11.39 18.96 -6.74
C PRO A 264 10.68 18.22 -7.87
N GLY A 265 9.78 18.91 -8.57
CA GLY A 265 9.10 18.33 -9.73
C GLY A 265 10.11 17.88 -10.79
N GLY A 266 9.81 16.79 -11.50
CA GLY A 266 10.66 16.25 -12.57
C GLY A 266 11.78 15.29 -12.11
N VAL A 267 11.95 15.07 -10.80
CA VAL A 267 12.87 14.04 -10.28
C VAL A 267 12.50 12.66 -10.80
N PHE A 268 11.21 12.30 -10.80
CA PHE A 268 10.76 11.00 -11.30
C PHE A 268 11.03 10.83 -12.79
N ALA A 269 10.78 11.88 -13.59
CA ALA A 269 11.06 11.89 -15.02
C ALA A 269 12.56 11.71 -15.33
N LYS A 270 13.43 12.32 -14.52
CA LYS A 270 14.87 12.08 -14.62
C LYS A 270 15.20 10.62 -14.29
N LEU A 271 14.64 10.10 -13.19
CA LEU A 271 14.85 8.71 -12.79
C LEU A 271 14.36 7.73 -13.87
N GLU A 272 13.20 7.94 -14.50
CA GLU A 272 12.72 7.07 -15.58
C GLU A 272 13.55 7.16 -16.85
N ARG A 273 13.96 8.36 -17.28
CA ARG A 273 14.79 8.52 -18.49
C ARG A 273 16.05 7.66 -18.44
N ASP A 274 16.61 7.48 -17.25
CA ASP A 274 17.80 6.68 -17.04
C ASP A 274 17.49 5.16 -16.84
N ALA A 275 16.24 4.76 -16.55
CA ALA A 275 15.85 3.38 -16.12
C ALA A 275 14.96 2.64 -17.10
N GLY A 276 14.20 3.38 -17.89
CA GLY A 276 12.90 2.89 -18.32
C GLY A 276 11.85 2.93 -17.19
N PRO A 277 10.76 2.17 -17.35
CA PRO A 277 9.62 2.17 -16.44
C PRO A 277 9.99 1.89 -14.97
N ILE A 278 9.63 2.79 -14.05
CA ILE A 278 9.75 2.55 -12.61
C ILE A 278 8.37 2.23 -12.03
N ILE A 279 8.21 1.04 -11.46
CA ILE A 279 6.94 0.60 -10.85
C ILE A 279 6.94 0.95 -9.37
N LEU A 280 6.07 1.89 -8.99
CA LEU A 280 5.90 2.31 -7.61
C LEU A 280 4.42 2.55 -7.35
N ARG A 281 3.79 1.62 -6.63
CA ARG A 281 2.36 1.64 -6.29
C ARG A 281 2.19 1.75 -4.79
N ASN A 282 0.94 1.93 -4.36
CA ASN A 282 0.60 1.69 -2.98
C ASN A 282 0.45 0.18 -2.74
N PRO A 283 1.33 -0.45 -1.94
CA PRO A 283 1.29 -1.89 -1.75
C PRO A 283 0.09 -2.35 -0.89
N TYR A 284 -0.57 -1.43 -0.16
CA TYR A 284 -1.83 -1.73 0.54
C TYR A 284 -3.02 -1.88 -0.43
N ALA A 285 -2.97 -1.25 -1.60
CA ALA A 285 -3.99 -1.51 -2.64
C ALA A 285 -3.82 -2.92 -3.26
N ILE A 286 -2.59 -3.44 -3.27
CA ILE A 286 -2.30 -4.85 -3.64
C ILE A 286 -2.83 -5.78 -2.54
N LEU A 287 -2.56 -5.46 -1.27
CA LEU A 287 -3.09 -6.17 -0.11
C LEU A 287 -4.61 -6.32 -0.19
N ASN A 288 -5.32 -5.23 -0.46
CA ASN A 288 -6.77 -5.24 -0.54
C ASN A 288 -7.27 -6.11 -1.70
N SER A 289 -6.59 -6.07 -2.85
CA SER A 289 -6.89 -6.96 -3.98
C SER A 289 -6.73 -8.44 -3.62
N PHE A 290 -5.75 -8.78 -2.79
CA PHE A 290 -5.54 -10.15 -2.31
C PHE A 290 -6.61 -10.56 -1.30
N ILE A 291 -6.93 -9.70 -0.33
CA ILE A 291 -7.99 -9.95 0.67
C ILE A 291 -9.34 -10.16 -0.02
N SER A 292 -9.66 -9.37 -1.05
CA SER A 292 -10.86 -9.53 -1.88
C SER A 292 -10.84 -10.78 -2.77
N GLY A 293 -9.74 -11.54 -2.79
CA GLY A 293 -9.57 -12.72 -3.63
C GLY A 293 -9.41 -12.40 -5.12
N TRP A 294 -9.20 -11.14 -5.52
CA TRP A 294 -9.04 -10.77 -6.94
C TRP A 294 -7.73 -11.31 -7.51
N ILE A 295 -6.71 -11.40 -6.67
CA ILE A 295 -5.42 -11.99 -6.99
C ILE A 295 -5.09 -13.12 -6.01
N ASP A 296 -4.30 -14.08 -6.45
CA ASP A 296 -3.80 -15.14 -5.57
C ASP A 296 -2.46 -14.75 -4.93
N ARG A 297 -1.93 -15.65 -4.10
CA ARG A 297 -0.66 -15.44 -3.38
C ARG A 297 0.52 -15.25 -4.33
N ARG A 298 0.57 -15.99 -5.44
CA ARG A 298 1.67 -15.91 -6.41
C ARG A 298 1.65 -14.57 -7.12
N ALA A 299 0.46 -14.12 -7.53
CA ALA A 299 0.27 -12.83 -8.14
C ALA A 299 0.61 -11.67 -7.19
N MET A 300 0.17 -11.76 -5.92
CA MET A 300 0.52 -10.77 -4.89
C MET A 300 2.05 -10.65 -4.72
N LEU A 301 2.75 -11.76 -4.51
CA LEU A 301 4.22 -11.77 -4.40
C LEU A 301 4.87 -11.12 -5.61
N ARG A 302 4.43 -11.50 -6.81
CA ARG A 302 5.00 -10.95 -8.04
C ARG A 302 4.79 -9.44 -8.15
N LEU A 303 3.61 -8.92 -7.78
CA LEU A 303 3.36 -7.48 -7.77
C LEU A 303 4.23 -6.76 -6.74
N LEU A 304 4.38 -7.31 -5.54
CA LEU A 304 5.24 -6.72 -4.51
C LEU A 304 6.73 -6.75 -4.90
N GLU A 305 7.20 -7.78 -5.60
CA GLU A 305 8.56 -7.82 -6.17
C GLU A 305 8.81 -6.65 -7.13
N TRP A 306 7.84 -6.31 -7.98
CA TRP A 306 7.94 -5.14 -8.86
C TRP A 306 8.01 -3.82 -8.09
N ASP A 307 7.25 -3.69 -7.00
CA ASP A 307 7.28 -2.49 -6.15
C ASP A 307 8.61 -2.35 -5.41
N ILE A 308 9.15 -3.46 -4.86
CA ILE A 308 10.48 -3.50 -4.25
C ILE A 308 11.55 -3.13 -5.28
N MET A 309 11.44 -3.64 -6.51
CA MET A 309 12.38 -3.33 -7.58
C MET A 309 12.35 -1.84 -7.96
N GLY A 310 11.17 -1.24 -8.11
CA GLY A 310 11.06 0.19 -8.41
C GLY A 310 11.56 1.06 -7.26
N LEU A 311 11.20 0.72 -6.01
CA LEU A 311 11.73 1.37 -4.81
C LEU A 311 13.27 1.29 -4.75
N SER A 312 13.81 0.11 -5.05
CA SER A 312 15.25 -0.11 -5.12
C SER A 312 15.86 0.77 -6.21
N GLN A 313 15.35 0.75 -7.44
CA GLN A 313 15.86 1.61 -8.53
C GLN A 313 15.90 3.09 -8.15
N ILE A 314 14.85 3.61 -7.49
CA ILE A 314 14.80 4.99 -7.01
C ILE A 314 15.89 5.22 -5.95
N LEU A 315 15.99 4.36 -4.94
CA LEU A 315 17.01 4.46 -3.89
C LEU A 315 18.42 4.44 -4.48
N MET A 316 18.70 3.44 -5.32
CA MET A 316 20.01 3.20 -5.90
C MET A 316 20.53 4.42 -6.66
N ARG A 317 19.66 5.02 -7.46
CA ARG A 317 19.99 6.21 -8.26
C ARG A 317 20.05 7.45 -7.40
N SER A 318 19.07 7.63 -6.52
CA SER A 318 19.08 8.75 -5.59
C SER A 318 20.37 8.75 -4.77
N THR A 319 20.93 7.59 -4.42
CA THR A 319 22.23 7.49 -3.76
C THR A 319 23.37 8.06 -4.63
N SER A 320 23.37 7.86 -5.95
CA SER A 320 24.44 8.34 -6.83
C SER A 320 24.35 9.82 -7.23
N TRP A 321 23.16 10.37 -7.49
CA TRP A 321 23.03 11.74 -8.04
C TRP A 321 22.45 12.77 -7.07
N ASN A 322 21.76 12.34 -6.01
CA ASN A 322 21.09 13.29 -5.10
C ASN A 322 22.12 13.99 -4.21
N SER A 323 22.00 15.31 -4.02
CA SER A 323 22.88 16.11 -3.17
C SER A 323 22.46 16.16 -1.70
N GLU A 324 21.33 15.56 -1.32
CA GLU A 324 20.85 15.53 0.06
C GLU A 324 21.76 14.71 0.96
N ASP A 325 21.80 15.12 2.23
CA ASP A 325 22.68 14.56 3.26
C ASP A 325 22.15 13.18 3.72
N VAL A 326 20.82 13.03 3.75
CA VAL A 326 20.13 11.82 4.22
C VAL A 326 19.09 11.35 3.21
N ILE A 327 19.11 10.07 2.85
CA ILE A 327 18.01 9.41 2.14
C ILE A 327 17.25 8.52 3.12
N VAL A 328 15.93 8.67 3.18
CA VAL A 328 15.04 7.85 3.98
C VAL A 328 14.12 7.07 3.05
N VAL A 329 14.10 5.74 3.16
CA VAL A 329 13.27 4.87 2.33
C VAL A 329 12.31 4.06 3.21
N MET A 330 11.03 4.07 2.84
CA MET A 330 9.96 3.31 3.49
C MET A 330 9.89 1.89 2.90
N PHE A 331 9.95 0.87 3.76
CA PHE A 331 9.80 -0.53 3.40
C PHE A 331 8.58 -1.13 4.10
N PRO A 332 7.38 -1.03 3.49
CA PRO A 332 6.13 -1.53 4.08
C PRO A 332 5.90 -3.03 3.79
N HIS A 333 6.69 -3.61 2.89
CA HIS A 333 6.46 -4.96 2.36
C HIS A 333 6.51 -6.05 3.43
N LEU A 334 7.24 -5.85 4.53
CA LEU A 334 7.26 -6.78 5.65
C LEU A 334 5.90 -6.88 6.35
N ASP A 335 5.30 -5.73 6.65
CA ASP A 335 3.97 -5.63 7.26
C ASP A 335 2.91 -6.30 6.38
N ILE A 336 2.91 -5.96 5.09
CA ILE A 336 1.96 -6.49 4.12
C ILE A 336 2.14 -8.00 3.92
N ALA A 337 3.39 -8.47 3.81
CA ALA A 337 3.68 -9.88 3.65
C ALA A 337 3.23 -10.71 4.87
N TYR A 338 3.37 -10.15 6.07
CA TYR A 338 2.87 -10.80 7.28
C TYR A 338 1.35 -10.96 7.28
N HIS A 339 0.61 -9.89 6.93
CA HIS A 339 -0.85 -9.90 6.95
C HIS A 339 -1.46 -10.99 6.05
N CYS A 340 -0.80 -11.32 4.94
CA CYS A 340 -1.37 -12.21 3.91
C CYS A 340 -0.74 -13.58 3.78
N MET A 341 0.54 -13.69 4.12
CA MET A 341 1.32 -14.90 3.80
C MET A 341 1.94 -15.54 5.04
N GLY A 342 1.70 -14.98 6.23
CA GLY A 342 2.20 -15.50 7.49
C GLY A 342 3.74 -15.63 7.50
N GLY A 343 4.24 -16.74 8.04
CA GLY A 343 5.67 -16.96 8.26
C GLY A 343 6.53 -16.93 6.99
N ASP A 344 6.03 -17.46 5.88
CA ASP A 344 6.76 -17.48 4.61
C ASP A 344 6.87 -16.09 4.00
N GLY A 345 5.82 -15.26 4.14
CA GLY A 345 5.85 -13.86 3.72
C GLY A 345 6.89 -13.04 4.49
N ILE A 346 6.97 -13.24 5.80
CA ILE A 346 7.99 -12.61 6.64
C ILE A 346 9.39 -12.99 6.13
N LEU A 347 9.63 -14.27 5.88
CA LEU A 347 10.93 -14.74 5.40
C LEU A 347 11.31 -14.09 4.07
N TRP A 348 10.38 -14.04 3.13
CA TRP A 348 10.57 -13.38 1.84
C TRP A 348 10.93 -11.89 2.04
N ALA A 349 10.10 -11.12 2.73
CA ALA A 349 10.32 -9.67 2.90
C ALA A 349 11.62 -9.34 3.64
N VAL A 350 12.00 -10.17 4.63
CA VAL A 350 13.26 -10.03 5.36
C VAL A 350 14.48 -10.26 4.44
N ARG A 351 14.39 -11.21 3.51
CA ARG A 351 15.46 -11.46 2.53
C ARG A 351 15.58 -10.34 1.51
N GLU A 352 14.46 -9.81 1.03
CA GLU A 352 14.45 -8.65 0.14
C GLU A 352 15.07 -7.42 0.82
N LEU A 353 14.72 -7.17 2.09
CA LEU A 353 15.33 -6.12 2.90
C LEU A 353 16.84 -6.31 3.04
N ASP A 354 17.31 -7.52 3.39
CA ASP A 354 18.74 -7.79 3.55
C ASP A 354 19.50 -7.62 2.24
N TRP A 355 18.90 -8.00 1.11
CA TRP A 355 19.50 -7.81 -0.20
C TRP A 355 19.73 -6.33 -0.51
N ILE A 356 18.76 -5.46 -0.22
CA ILE A 356 18.91 -3.99 -0.36
C ILE A 356 20.07 -3.48 0.53
N ILE A 357 20.16 -3.96 1.77
CA ILE A 357 21.25 -3.60 2.70
C ILE A 357 22.61 -4.06 2.16
N GLY A 358 22.70 -5.30 1.70
CA GLY A 358 23.92 -5.86 1.11
C GLY A 358 24.36 -5.06 -0.10
N TRP A 359 23.42 -4.67 -0.97
CA TRP A 359 23.71 -3.85 -2.12
C TRP A 359 24.27 -2.47 -1.74
N LEU A 360 23.66 -1.77 -0.77
CA LEU A 360 24.17 -0.49 -0.26
C LEU A 360 25.58 -0.63 0.31
N ASN A 361 25.81 -1.68 1.10
CA ASN A 361 27.10 -1.98 1.70
C ASN A 361 28.17 -2.24 0.63
N HIS A 362 27.88 -3.09 -0.37
CA HIS A 362 28.87 -3.56 -1.34
C HIS A 362 29.14 -2.58 -2.48
N ILE A 363 28.10 -1.91 -3.00
CA ILE A 363 28.25 -1.05 -4.18
C ILE A 363 28.62 0.38 -3.77
N TYR A 364 28.08 0.88 -2.64
CA TYR A 364 28.28 2.27 -2.23
C TYR A 364 29.13 2.41 -0.97
N GLY A 365 29.50 1.31 -0.31
CA GLY A 365 30.15 1.37 1.00
C GLY A 365 29.25 1.98 2.08
N ILE A 366 27.94 2.06 1.85
CA ILE A 366 26.99 2.70 2.77
C ILE A 366 26.38 1.65 3.67
N ARG A 367 26.54 1.83 4.98
CA ARG A 367 25.83 1.06 6.00
C ARG A 367 24.56 1.79 6.42
N PRO A 368 23.37 1.28 6.07
CA PRO A 368 22.14 1.98 6.38
C PRO A 368 21.78 1.88 7.86
N PHE A 369 21.12 2.90 8.37
CA PHE A 369 20.32 2.80 9.60
C PHE A 369 19.05 2.03 9.27
N VAL A 370 18.75 0.96 10.01
CA VAL A 370 17.48 0.24 9.88
C VAL A 370 16.62 0.53 11.09
N VAL A 371 15.48 1.16 10.85
CA VAL A 371 14.53 1.59 11.89
C VAL A 371 13.26 0.78 11.73
N GLY A 372 12.83 0.09 12.79
CA GLY A 372 11.55 -0.62 12.84
C GLY A 372 10.61 0.04 13.84
N ASP A 373 9.30 0.04 13.54
CA ASP A 373 8.30 0.80 14.28
C ASP A 373 7.51 -0.03 15.30
N PHE A 374 6.86 -1.11 14.87
CA PHE A 374 6.10 -2.00 15.73
C PHE A 374 6.38 -3.47 15.44
N SER A 375 6.16 -4.31 16.47
CA SER A 375 6.35 -5.75 16.32
C SER A 375 5.06 -6.46 16.02
N MET A 376 5.12 -7.32 15.01
CA MET A 376 4.12 -8.34 14.80
C MET A 376 4.29 -9.45 15.84
N SER A 377 3.28 -9.62 16.68
CA SER A 377 3.25 -10.68 17.68
C SER A 377 2.86 -11.99 17.02
N ARG A 378 3.48 -13.11 17.40
CA ARG A 378 2.98 -14.43 16.96
C ARG A 378 1.51 -14.54 17.35
N VAL A 379 0.64 -14.73 16.37
CA VAL A 379 -0.74 -15.12 16.61
C VAL A 379 -0.71 -16.53 17.18
N ARG A 380 -0.78 -16.65 18.52
CA ARG A 380 -0.80 -17.95 19.21
C ARG A 380 -2.21 -18.55 19.22
N LYS A 381 -3.22 -17.70 19.17
CA LYS A 381 -4.65 -18.04 19.15
C LYS A 381 -5.38 -16.98 18.33
N VAL A 382 -6.21 -17.42 17.40
CA VAL A 382 -7.25 -16.59 16.80
C VAL A 382 -8.52 -16.87 17.60
N VAL A 383 -9.20 -15.81 18.03
CA VAL A 383 -10.51 -15.93 18.67
C VAL A 383 -11.49 -15.26 17.73
N ASP A 384 -12.53 -15.99 17.34
CA ASP A 384 -13.68 -15.42 16.66
C ASP A 384 -14.48 -14.61 17.71
N LEU A 385 -14.26 -13.29 17.71
CA LEU A 385 -14.90 -12.39 18.67
C LEU A 385 -16.42 -12.34 18.47
N ASN A 386 -16.91 -12.49 17.24
CA ASN A 386 -18.35 -12.51 16.96
C ASN A 386 -19.00 -13.74 17.58
N ARG A 387 -18.38 -14.91 17.42
CA ARG A 387 -18.82 -16.14 18.09
C ARG A 387 -18.72 -16.05 19.60
N TYR A 388 -17.63 -15.47 20.11
CA TYR A 388 -17.47 -15.24 21.54
C TYR A 388 -18.58 -14.35 22.09
N PHE A 389 -18.88 -13.21 21.46
CA PHE A 389 -19.93 -12.30 21.89
C PHE A 389 -21.33 -12.90 21.77
N LEU A 390 -21.60 -13.66 20.71
CA LEU A 390 -22.85 -14.42 20.58
C LEU A 390 -23.00 -15.43 21.72
N SER A 391 -21.96 -16.21 22.02
CA SER A 391 -21.98 -17.19 23.11
C SER A 391 -22.14 -16.57 24.51
N ARG A 392 -21.90 -15.25 24.63
CA ARG A 392 -22.04 -14.48 25.86
C ARG A 392 -23.34 -13.68 25.94
N GLY A 393 -24.20 -13.75 24.92
CA GLY A 393 -25.42 -12.93 24.83
C GLY A 393 -25.13 -11.43 24.66
N ILE A 394 -23.92 -11.07 24.25
CA ILE A 394 -23.54 -9.68 23.96
C ILE A 394 -24.06 -9.29 22.58
N ILE A 395 -23.88 -10.16 21.57
CA ILE A 395 -24.52 -10.05 20.25
C ILE A 395 -25.71 -11.00 20.22
N ASN A 396 -26.85 -10.53 19.71
CA ASN A 396 -28.00 -11.36 19.37
C ASN A 396 -28.22 -11.39 17.86
N LEU A 397 -28.76 -12.49 17.34
CA LEU A 397 -29.05 -12.67 15.91
C LEU A 397 -30.55 -12.71 15.70
N LYS A 398 -31.01 -12.15 14.59
CA LYS A 398 -32.43 -12.20 14.16
C LYS A 398 -32.91 -13.63 13.93
N ASN A 399 -32.00 -14.52 13.50
CA ASN A 399 -32.28 -15.95 13.31
C ASN A 399 -31.03 -16.79 13.61
N ILE A 400 -31.07 -17.57 14.70
CA ILE A 400 -29.91 -18.31 15.21
C ILE A 400 -29.50 -19.49 14.29
N ASP A 401 -30.41 -19.97 13.45
CA ASP A 401 -30.22 -21.17 12.62
C ASP A 401 -29.59 -20.89 11.25
N ARG A 402 -29.37 -19.63 10.90
CA ARG A 402 -29.02 -19.20 9.52
C ARG A 402 -27.58 -18.80 9.27
N VAL A 403 -26.66 -18.86 10.23
CA VAL A 403 -25.33 -18.27 10.08
C VAL A 403 -24.54 -18.94 8.94
N PRO A 404 -24.30 -18.29 7.79
CA PRO A 404 -23.39 -18.79 6.79
C PRO A 404 -21.99 -18.37 7.24
N TYR A 405 -21.23 -19.31 7.80
CA TYR A 405 -19.83 -19.10 8.19
C TYR A 405 -18.88 -19.00 6.99
N SER A 406 -19.39 -18.98 5.76
CA SER A 406 -18.62 -18.61 4.58
C SER A 406 -18.75 -17.11 4.37
N GLY A 407 -17.63 -16.38 4.36
CA GLY A 407 -17.51 -14.93 4.15
C GLY A 407 -17.99 -14.43 2.79
N ILE A 408 -19.24 -14.76 2.46
CA ILE A 408 -20.01 -14.46 1.26
C ILE A 408 -21.23 -13.59 1.68
N HIS A 409 -21.56 -13.56 2.98
CA HIS A 409 -22.64 -12.77 3.55
C HIS A 409 -22.10 -11.88 4.67
N ASN A 410 -22.52 -10.62 4.68
CA ASN A 410 -22.16 -9.68 5.72
C ASN A 410 -22.81 -10.07 7.06
N PHE A 411 -22.00 -10.53 8.02
CA PHE A 411 -22.46 -10.98 9.35
C PHE A 411 -23.35 -9.94 10.07
N TRP A 412 -23.09 -8.64 9.84
CA TRP A 412 -23.78 -7.54 10.52
C TRP A 412 -25.26 -7.41 10.14
N ASP A 413 -25.67 -7.95 8.99
CA ASP A 413 -27.06 -7.88 8.53
C ASP A 413 -27.98 -8.82 9.31
N ASP A 414 -27.42 -9.90 9.85
CA ASP A 414 -28.12 -10.91 10.65
C ASP A 414 -28.19 -10.55 12.15
N VAL A 415 -27.48 -9.51 12.58
CA VAL A 415 -27.47 -9.05 13.96
C VAL A 415 -28.80 -8.37 14.31
N ASP A 416 -29.40 -8.83 15.41
CA ASP A 416 -30.51 -8.15 16.05
C ASP A 416 -29.95 -7.02 16.92
N TRP A 417 -29.84 -5.84 16.32
CA TRP A 417 -29.29 -4.65 16.96
C TRP A 417 -30.14 -4.15 18.12
N ASP A 418 -31.45 -4.40 18.11
CA ASP A 418 -32.37 -3.97 19.16
C ASP A 418 -32.15 -4.76 20.45
N ASN A 419 -31.73 -6.02 20.33
CA ASN A 419 -31.44 -6.90 21.46
C ASN A 419 -29.94 -7.11 21.73
N THR A 420 -29.06 -6.48 20.94
CA THR A 420 -27.59 -6.56 21.13
C THR A 420 -27.15 -5.53 22.15
N ILE A 421 -26.33 -5.94 23.12
CA ILE A 421 -25.75 -5.01 24.09
C ILE A 421 -24.79 -4.07 23.34
N ALA A 422 -24.89 -2.76 23.55
CA ALA A 422 -23.96 -1.83 22.92
C ALA A 422 -22.54 -2.09 23.42
N PHE A 423 -21.62 -2.42 22.52
CA PHE A 423 -20.21 -2.61 22.83
C PHE A 423 -19.32 -1.91 21.80
N SER A 424 -18.07 -1.63 22.18
CA SER A 424 -17.03 -1.17 21.27
C SER A 424 -15.71 -1.91 21.50
N LEU A 425 -14.90 -2.01 20.45
CA LEU A 425 -13.59 -2.63 20.47
C LEU A 425 -12.51 -1.55 20.32
N GLY A 426 -11.67 -1.40 21.34
CA GLY A 426 -10.41 -0.66 21.26
C GLY A 426 -9.23 -1.63 21.19
N GLY A 427 -8.04 -1.16 20.78
CA GLY A 427 -6.81 -1.96 20.58
C GLY A 427 -6.30 -2.69 21.85
N GLY A 428 -7.06 -3.66 22.33
CA GLY A 428 -6.86 -4.44 23.56
C GLY A 428 -8.00 -4.39 24.58
N ARG A 429 -9.14 -3.73 24.32
CA ARG A 429 -10.26 -3.62 25.27
C ARG A 429 -11.62 -3.79 24.60
N VAL A 430 -12.55 -4.40 25.32
CA VAL A 430 -13.98 -4.41 24.98
C VAL A 430 -14.65 -3.45 25.96
N PHE A 431 -15.31 -2.42 25.45
CA PHE A 431 -16.16 -1.55 26.24
C PHE A 431 -17.59 -2.04 26.05
N VAL A 432 -18.31 -2.27 27.14
CA VAL A 432 -19.72 -2.65 27.11
C VAL A 432 -20.46 -1.54 27.84
N ASN A 433 -21.49 -0.97 27.22
CA ASN A 433 -22.34 0.05 27.82
C ASN A 433 -23.32 -0.59 28.80
#